data_AF-A0A812GBY0-F1
#
_entry.id   AF-A0A812GBY0-F1
#
_cell.length_a   1.000
_cell.length_b   1.000
_cell.length_c   1.000
_cell.angle_alpha   90.00
_cell.angle_beta   90.00
_cell.angle_gamma   90.00
#
_symmetry.space_group_name_H-M   'P 1'
#
loop_
_entity.id
_entity.type
_entity.pdbx_description
1 polymer ?
#
loop_
_entity_poly.entity_id
_entity_poly.type
_entity_poly.pdbx_seq_one_letter_code
_entity_poly.pdbx_strand_id
1 'polypeptide(L)'
;MDERQEVSQSGPQNMENSLLWPILEILSKQPTGWKVHTLAHELMERGYIGLLDASPDCDLFKRNFLIMNALYHLQANLYPERWLQVVAMDIALMNVNESSCEPIETNNPLREYYLDWDNYEANEGEVHRLLNQFWQQYQRYIGGASNNALSRSKALSLFELNANASSGDIRKQWRKLAFRWHPDKENGDAERFKALCDAWSILRIE
;
A
#
# COMPACT_ATOMS: atom_id res chain seq x y z
N MET A 1 -48.47 22.77 -1.94
CA MET A 1 -47.79 23.27 -3.14
C MET A 1 -46.35 23.52 -2.76
N ASP A 2 -45.52 22.58 -3.20
CA ASP A 2 -44.06 22.57 -3.37
C ASP A 2 -43.16 23.28 -2.34
N GLU A 3 -42.67 22.48 -1.40
CA GLU A 3 -41.32 22.64 -0.84
C GLU A 3 -40.30 22.09 -1.85
N ARG A 4 -39.48 22.98 -2.42
CA ARG A 4 -38.19 22.61 -3.02
C ARG A 4 -37.10 23.39 -2.31
N GLN A 5 -36.56 22.81 -1.24
CA GLN A 5 -35.25 23.21 -0.74
C GLN A 5 -34.19 22.47 -1.55
N GLU A 6 -33.51 23.23 -2.40
CA GLU A 6 -32.26 22.86 -3.04
C GLU A 6 -31.20 22.62 -1.95
N VAL A 7 -30.83 21.36 -1.74
CA VAL A 7 -29.68 21.00 -0.92
C VAL A 7 -28.43 21.33 -1.75
N SER A 8 -27.81 22.46 -1.41
CA SER A 8 -26.52 22.88 -1.94
C SER A 8 -25.45 21.85 -1.58
N GLN A 9 -24.85 21.23 -2.59
CA GLN A 9 -23.69 20.37 -2.47
C GLN A 9 -22.50 21.18 -1.94
N SER A 10 -22.08 20.87 -0.72
CA SER A 10 -20.83 21.33 -0.14
C SER A 10 -19.77 20.26 -0.46
N GLY A 11 -18.76 20.59 -1.26
CA GLY A 11 -17.61 19.70 -1.51
C GLY A 11 -16.84 19.39 -0.21
N PRO A 12 -16.09 18.27 -0.12
CA PRO A 12 -15.49 17.83 1.12
C PRO A 12 -14.21 18.64 1.44
N GLN A 13 -14.36 19.84 2.02
CA GLN A 13 -13.22 20.61 2.54
C GLN A 13 -12.81 20.22 3.98
N ASN A 14 -13.20 19.04 4.46
CA ASN A 14 -12.68 18.45 5.71
C ASN A 14 -13.15 16.99 5.83
N MET A 15 -12.63 16.08 5.01
CA MET A 15 -12.73 14.65 5.34
C MET A 15 -11.74 14.37 6.46
N GLU A 16 -12.23 14.27 7.69
CA GLU A 16 -11.43 13.78 8.81
C GLU A 16 -11.32 12.26 8.70
N ASN A 17 -10.09 11.76 8.81
CA ASN A 17 -9.84 10.33 8.75
C ASN A 17 -10.28 9.65 10.05
N SER A 18 -11.27 8.77 9.97
CA SER A 18 -11.81 8.05 11.13
C SER A 18 -10.82 7.06 11.75
N LEU A 19 -9.72 6.72 11.06
CA LEU A 19 -8.74 5.73 11.50
C LEU A 19 -7.65 6.30 12.42
N LEU A 20 -7.63 7.61 12.68
CA LEU A 20 -6.63 8.23 13.55
C LEU A 20 -6.57 7.57 14.93
N TRP A 21 -7.73 7.49 15.60
CA TRP A 21 -7.81 6.90 16.94
C TRP A 21 -7.58 5.38 16.94
N PRO A 22 -8.19 4.58 16.06
CA PRO A 22 -7.89 3.15 15.94
C PRO A 22 -6.40 2.85 15.75
N ILE A 23 -5.72 3.58 14.86
CA ILE A 23 -4.30 3.37 14.59
C ILE A 23 -3.46 3.76 15.80
N LEU A 24 -3.77 4.90 16.44
CA LEU A 24 -3.08 5.32 17.66
C LEU A 24 -3.24 4.29 18.78
N GLU A 25 -4.43 3.71 18.95
CA GLU A 25 -4.69 2.68 19.96
C GLU A 25 -3.85 1.41 19.71
N ILE A 26 -3.79 0.96 18.45
CA ILE A 26 -2.98 -0.20 18.04
C ILE A 26 -1.49 0.07 18.31
N LEU A 27 -0.98 1.21 17.87
CA LEU A 27 0.42 1.60 18.04
C LEU A 27 0.79 1.85 19.51
N SER A 28 -0.16 2.29 20.34
CA SER A 28 0.08 2.48 21.78
C SER A 28 0.23 1.14 22.51
N LYS A 29 -0.47 0.08 22.05
CA LYS A 29 -0.39 -1.28 22.62
C LYS A 29 0.85 -2.02 22.11
N GLN A 30 1.13 -1.90 20.82
CA GLN A 30 2.30 -2.49 20.17
C GLN A 30 3.03 -1.41 19.36
N PRO A 31 4.10 -0.83 19.89
CA PRO A 31 4.76 0.32 19.26
C PRO A 31 5.52 0.01 17.97
N THR A 32 5.92 -1.23 17.71
CA THR A 32 6.78 -1.60 16.57
C THR A 32 6.34 -2.91 15.90
N GLY A 33 6.88 -3.18 14.71
CA GLY A 33 6.62 -4.41 13.95
C GLY A 33 5.41 -4.32 13.01
N TRP A 34 4.92 -3.10 12.75
CA TRP A 34 3.79 -2.87 11.86
C TRP A 34 4.25 -2.58 10.43
N LYS A 35 3.53 -3.15 9.47
CA LYS A 35 3.58 -2.83 8.05
C LYS A 35 2.20 -2.33 7.68
N VAL A 36 2.05 -1.55 6.62
CA VAL A 36 0.73 -1.03 6.22
C VAL A 36 -0.27 -2.16 6.03
N HIS A 37 0.13 -3.29 5.43
CA HIS A 37 -0.76 -4.42 5.23
C HIS A 37 -1.11 -5.17 6.52
N THR A 38 -0.19 -5.27 7.50
CA THR A 38 -0.50 -5.92 8.78
C THR A 38 -1.40 -5.04 9.64
N LEU A 39 -1.17 -3.73 9.61
CA LEU A 39 -2.04 -2.74 10.25
C LEU A 39 -3.43 -2.71 9.60
N ALA A 40 -3.49 -2.79 8.27
CA ALA A 40 -4.75 -2.90 7.53
C ALA A 40 -5.54 -4.14 7.95
N HIS A 41 -4.87 -5.29 8.05
CA HIS A 41 -5.51 -6.54 8.48
C HIS A 41 -6.06 -6.42 9.91
N GLU A 42 -5.28 -5.89 10.85
CA GLU A 42 -5.71 -5.68 12.24
C GLU A 42 -6.92 -4.73 12.33
N LEU A 43 -6.92 -3.65 11.54
CA LEU A 43 -8.05 -2.70 11.49
C LEU A 43 -9.31 -3.34 10.91
N MET A 44 -9.18 -4.26 9.96
CA MET A 44 -10.30 -5.01 9.39
C MET A 44 -10.87 -6.03 10.39
N GLU A 45 -10.01 -6.80 11.08
CA GLU A 45 -10.44 -7.77 12.10
C GLU A 45 -11.20 -7.09 13.24
N ARG A 46 -10.81 -5.86 13.60
CA ARG A 46 -11.50 -5.03 14.60
C ARG A 46 -12.75 -4.31 14.05
N GLY A 47 -13.04 -4.42 12.76
CA GLY A 47 -14.22 -3.82 12.12
C GLY A 47 -14.11 -2.30 11.87
N TYR A 48 -12.92 -1.71 11.93
CA TYR A 48 -12.71 -0.28 11.67
C TYR A 48 -12.68 0.06 10.18
N ILE A 49 -12.30 -0.91 9.33
CA ILE A 49 -12.29 -0.76 7.87
C ILE A 49 -13.13 -1.87 7.23
N GLY A 50 -14.11 -1.48 6.43
CA GLY A 50 -14.92 -2.37 5.61
C GLY A 50 -14.44 -2.46 4.16
N LEU A 51 -15.34 -2.93 3.29
CA LEU A 51 -15.14 -2.86 1.84
C LEU A 51 -15.34 -1.41 1.37
N LEU A 52 -14.33 -0.83 0.73
CA LEU A 52 -14.31 0.57 0.28
C LEU A 52 -14.62 0.70 -1.21
N ASP A 53 -14.38 -0.37 -1.98
CA ASP A 53 -14.65 -0.39 -3.42
C ASP A 53 -15.03 -1.79 -3.91
N ALA A 54 -15.73 -1.86 -5.04
CA ALA A 54 -16.06 -3.13 -5.70
C ALA A 54 -14.86 -3.70 -6.46
N SER A 55 -14.00 -2.85 -7.03
CA SER A 55 -12.77 -3.28 -7.69
C SER A 55 -11.68 -3.59 -6.65
N PRO A 56 -11.08 -4.79 -6.64
CA PRO A 56 -10.06 -5.16 -5.65
C PRO A 56 -8.85 -4.23 -5.63
N ASP A 57 -8.45 -3.70 -6.79
CA ASP A 57 -7.29 -2.81 -6.90
C ASP A 57 -7.60 -1.42 -6.33
N CYS A 58 -8.81 -0.91 -6.58
CA CYS A 58 -9.29 0.35 -6.00
C CYS A 58 -9.51 0.23 -4.49
N ASP A 59 -10.08 -0.87 -4.01
CA ASP A 59 -10.27 -1.14 -2.58
C ASP A 59 -8.92 -1.19 -1.84
N LEU A 60 -7.92 -1.87 -2.42
CA LEU A 60 -6.56 -1.89 -1.89
C LEU A 60 -5.94 -0.50 -1.85
N PHE A 61 -6.08 0.28 -2.94
CA PHE A 61 -5.57 1.64 -3.02
C PHE A 61 -6.21 2.55 -1.95
N LYS A 62 -7.55 2.60 -1.89
CA LYS A 62 -8.30 3.44 -0.93
C LYS A 62 -7.96 3.08 0.50
N ARG A 63 -7.84 1.79 0.82
CA ARG A 63 -7.43 1.33 2.16
C ARG A 63 -6.01 1.76 2.50
N ASN A 64 -5.07 1.58 1.58
CA ASN A 64 -3.70 2.05 1.76
C ASN A 64 -3.65 3.57 1.95
N PHE A 65 -4.43 4.31 1.15
CA PHE A 65 -4.54 5.76 1.26
C PHE A 65 -5.00 6.20 2.65
N LEU A 66 -6.12 5.65 3.15
CA LEU A 66 -6.63 6.00 4.47
C LEU A 66 -5.62 5.71 5.59
N ILE A 67 -4.92 4.58 5.53
CA ILE A 67 -3.94 4.24 6.56
C ILE A 67 -2.75 5.21 6.52
N MET A 68 -2.20 5.47 5.33
CA MET A 68 -1.06 6.38 5.18
C MET A 68 -1.42 7.82 5.53
N ASN A 69 -2.60 8.30 5.09
CA ASN A 69 -3.14 9.60 5.47
C ASN A 69 -3.24 9.73 7.00
N ALA A 70 -3.83 8.73 7.67
CA ALA A 70 -3.94 8.73 9.13
C ALA A 70 -2.56 8.75 9.82
N LEU A 71 -1.61 7.95 9.35
CA LEU A 71 -0.25 7.91 9.89
C LEU A 71 0.45 9.28 9.75
N TYR A 72 0.31 9.97 8.62
CA TYR A 72 0.93 11.30 8.44
C TYR A 72 0.29 12.39 9.31
N HIS A 73 -1.03 12.32 9.54
CA HIS A 73 -1.72 13.17 10.50
C HIS A 73 -1.26 12.87 11.93
N LEU A 74 -1.21 11.60 12.33
CA LEU A 74 -0.72 11.19 13.64
C LEU A 74 0.74 11.61 13.85
N GLN A 75 1.58 11.53 12.83
CA GLN A 75 2.98 11.95 12.93
C GLN A 75 3.10 13.44 13.28
N ALA A 76 2.24 14.29 12.70
CA ALA A 76 2.20 15.72 13.05
C ALA A 76 1.61 15.97 14.43
N ASN A 77 0.54 15.24 14.81
CA ASN A 77 -0.18 15.45 16.06
C ASN A 77 0.57 14.93 17.29
N LEU A 78 1.40 13.89 17.14
CA LEU A 78 2.12 13.25 18.24
C LEU A 78 3.45 13.96 18.53
N TYR A 79 4.01 14.66 17.56
CA TYR A 79 5.24 15.43 17.74
C TYR A 79 4.95 16.74 18.51
N PRO A 80 5.82 17.18 19.43
CA PRO A 80 7.14 16.66 19.77
C PRO A 80 7.17 15.64 20.91
N GLU A 81 6.02 15.17 21.41
CA GLU A 81 5.98 14.25 22.55
C GLU A 81 6.42 12.84 22.17
N ARG A 82 5.95 12.35 21.02
CA ARG A 82 6.31 11.06 20.44
C ARG A 82 6.69 11.20 18.97
N TRP A 83 7.56 10.31 18.52
CA TRP A 83 7.98 10.23 17.13
C TRP A 83 7.32 9.03 16.46
N LEU A 84 6.65 9.27 15.34
CA LEU A 84 6.02 8.22 14.53
C LEU A 84 6.80 8.06 13.22
N GLN A 85 7.36 6.87 13.02
CA GLN A 85 7.93 6.46 11.75
C GLN A 85 6.83 6.07 10.78
N VAL A 86 6.73 6.79 9.66
CA VAL A 86 5.75 6.54 8.60
C VAL A 86 6.46 5.97 7.38
N VAL A 87 6.85 4.69 7.49
CA VAL A 87 7.42 3.92 6.38
C VAL A 87 6.53 2.70 6.16
N ALA A 88 6.10 2.47 4.92
CA ALA A 88 5.07 1.46 4.63
C ALA A 88 5.41 0.04 5.12
N MET A 89 6.70 -0.27 5.25
CA MET A 89 7.22 -1.56 5.69
C MET A 89 7.76 -1.55 7.12
N ASP A 90 7.78 -0.40 7.78
CA ASP A 90 8.28 -0.26 9.15
C ASP A 90 7.62 0.95 9.83
N ILE A 91 6.43 0.71 10.38
CA ILE A 91 5.66 1.67 11.16
C ILE A 91 6.01 1.46 12.63
N ALA A 92 6.46 2.53 13.28
CA ALA A 92 6.91 2.47 14.65
C ALA A 92 6.61 3.77 15.42
N LEU A 93 6.11 3.65 16.65
CA LEU A 93 5.90 4.75 17.58
C LEU A 93 6.97 4.72 18.67
N MET A 94 7.71 5.82 18.84
CA MET A 94 8.86 5.92 19.75
C MET A 94 8.79 7.20 20.58
N ASN A 95 9.53 7.25 21.69
CA ASN A 95 9.71 8.51 22.42
C ASN A 95 10.80 9.34 21.74
N VAL A 96 10.58 10.65 21.61
CA VAL A 96 11.56 11.58 21.01
C VAL A 96 12.87 11.59 21.79
N ASN A 97 12.81 11.40 23.12
CA ASN A 97 13.97 11.47 24.00
C ASN A 97 14.89 10.23 23.91
N GLU A 98 14.38 9.09 23.43
CA GLU A 98 15.10 7.81 23.39
C GLU A 98 15.77 7.55 22.04
N SER A 99 15.52 8.43 21.07
CA SER A 99 15.78 8.15 19.67
C SER A 99 16.59 9.30 19.05
N SER A 100 17.62 8.97 18.26
CA SER A 100 18.30 9.94 17.38
C SER A 100 17.39 10.26 16.18
N CYS A 101 16.18 10.75 16.44
CA CYS A 101 15.18 11.01 15.43
C CYS A 101 15.48 12.31 14.72
N GLU A 102 15.55 12.25 13.39
CA GLU A 102 15.54 13.47 12.59
C GLU A 102 14.18 14.18 12.73
N PRO A 103 14.18 15.52 12.68
CA PRO A 103 12.95 16.30 12.66
C PRO A 103 12.05 15.87 11.49
N ILE A 104 10.74 15.98 11.67
CA ILE A 104 9.77 15.60 10.64
C ILE A 104 10.04 16.42 9.38
N GLU A 105 10.38 15.73 8.29
CA GLU A 105 10.51 16.34 6.97
C GLU A 105 9.12 16.72 6.46
N THR A 106 8.83 18.02 6.47
CA THR A 106 7.55 18.56 5.99
C THR A 106 7.50 18.66 4.46
N ASN A 107 8.65 18.80 3.81
CA ASN A 107 8.77 18.89 2.35
C ASN A 107 8.99 17.50 1.72
N ASN A 108 7.99 16.64 1.88
CA ASN A 108 8.03 15.27 1.37
C ASN A 108 6.88 15.07 0.36
N PRO A 109 7.18 14.86 -0.93
CA PRO A 109 6.14 14.70 -1.97
C PRO A 109 5.17 13.55 -1.69
N LEU A 110 5.63 12.48 -1.02
CA LEU A 110 4.76 11.37 -0.64
C LEU A 110 3.79 11.76 0.47
N ARG A 111 4.26 12.54 1.45
CA ARG A 111 3.42 13.10 2.50
C ARG A 111 2.34 14.01 1.91
N GLU A 112 2.73 14.94 1.02
CA GLU A 112 1.80 15.84 0.35
C GLU A 112 0.72 15.06 -0.41
N TYR A 113 1.11 14.02 -1.15
CA TYR A 113 0.18 13.15 -1.87
C TYR A 113 -0.89 12.53 -0.96
N TYR A 114 -0.50 11.96 0.19
CA TYR A 114 -1.46 11.32 1.09
C TYR A 114 -2.28 12.29 1.93
N LEU A 115 -1.86 13.54 2.08
CA LEU A 115 -2.62 14.57 2.80
C LEU A 115 -3.67 15.26 1.90
N ASP A 116 -3.58 15.07 0.59
CA ASP A 116 -4.52 15.61 -0.39
C ASP A 116 -5.63 14.59 -0.71
N TRP A 117 -6.84 14.87 -0.22
CA TRP A 117 -8.02 14.03 -0.41
C TRP A 117 -8.49 13.93 -1.86
N ASP A 118 -8.08 14.83 -2.75
CA ASP A 118 -8.42 14.69 -4.18
C ASP A 118 -7.75 13.43 -4.76
N ASN A 119 -6.61 12.99 -4.20
CA ASN A 119 -5.95 11.73 -4.57
C ASN A 119 -6.69 10.48 -4.07
N TYR A 120 -7.61 10.61 -3.10
CA TYR A 120 -8.43 9.49 -2.63
C TYR A 120 -9.50 9.09 -3.64
N GLU A 121 -10.03 10.07 -4.38
CA GLU A 121 -11.06 9.90 -5.41
C GLU A 121 -10.49 9.40 -6.76
N ALA A 122 -9.23 8.94 -6.77
CA ALA A 122 -8.59 8.40 -7.96
C ALA A 122 -9.42 7.28 -8.60
N ASN A 123 -9.65 7.40 -9.91
CA ASN A 123 -10.43 6.41 -10.64
C ASN A 123 -9.62 5.13 -10.92
N GLU A 124 -10.29 4.05 -11.33
CA GLU A 124 -9.66 2.76 -11.59
C GLU A 124 -8.48 2.84 -12.57
N GLY A 125 -8.58 3.68 -13.61
CA GLY A 125 -7.51 3.89 -14.58
C GLY A 125 -6.28 4.56 -13.97
N GLU A 126 -6.48 5.54 -13.08
CA GLU A 126 -5.41 6.21 -12.34
C GLU A 126 -4.74 5.27 -11.34
N VAL A 127 -5.53 4.47 -10.61
CA VAL A 127 -5.03 3.45 -9.69
C VAL A 127 -4.16 2.44 -10.43
N HIS A 128 -4.61 1.93 -11.59
CA HIS A 128 -3.81 1.04 -12.43
C HIS A 128 -2.54 1.69 -12.93
N ARG A 129 -2.59 2.97 -13.35
CA ARG A 129 -1.39 3.72 -13.76
C ARG A 129 -0.39 3.84 -12.61
N LEU A 130 -0.84 4.19 -11.41
CA LEU A 130 0.00 4.32 -10.21
C LEU A 130 0.64 2.98 -9.81
N LEU A 131 -0.14 1.90 -9.78
CA LEU A 131 0.38 0.56 -9.55
C LEU A 131 1.44 0.20 -10.60
N ASN A 132 1.17 0.44 -11.88
CA ASN A 132 2.15 0.18 -12.94
C ASN A 132 3.46 0.96 -12.74
N GLN A 133 3.39 2.24 -12.40
CA GLN A 133 4.57 3.05 -12.11
C GLN A 133 5.34 2.55 -10.88
N PHE A 134 4.62 2.18 -9.81
CA PHE A 134 5.21 1.60 -8.62
C PHE A 134 6.03 0.34 -8.96
N TRP A 135 5.46 -0.58 -9.74
CA TRP A 135 6.17 -1.82 -10.11
C TRP A 135 7.39 -1.55 -11.00
N GLN A 136 7.30 -0.62 -11.96
CA GLN A 136 8.46 -0.24 -12.77
C GLN A 136 9.60 0.33 -11.91
N GLN A 137 9.28 1.21 -10.95
CA GLN A 137 10.27 1.79 -10.06
C GLN A 137 10.84 0.76 -9.06
N TYR A 138 9.97 -0.10 -8.51
CA TYR A 138 10.36 -1.20 -7.64
C TYR A 138 11.31 -2.18 -8.35
N GLN A 139 11.04 -2.49 -9.63
CA GLN A 139 11.93 -3.31 -10.45
C GLN A 139 13.30 -2.65 -10.67
N ARG A 140 13.36 -1.33 -10.88
CA ARG A 140 14.65 -0.62 -10.99
C ARG A 140 15.43 -0.61 -9.67
N TYR A 141 14.72 -0.56 -8.54
CA TYR A 141 15.32 -0.51 -7.21
C TYR A 141 15.81 -1.88 -6.74
N ILE A 142 15.02 -2.94 -6.92
CA ILE A 142 15.36 -4.32 -6.53
C ILE A 142 16.21 -5.03 -7.60
N GLY A 143 15.97 -4.70 -8.87
CA GLY A 143 16.65 -5.22 -10.05
C GLY A 143 17.76 -4.29 -10.51
N GLY A 144 18.86 -4.23 -9.76
CA GLY A 144 20.13 -3.74 -10.31
C GLY A 144 20.40 -4.42 -11.66
N ALA A 145 20.39 -3.62 -12.73
CA ALA A 145 20.86 -3.92 -14.08
C ALA A 145 20.80 -5.40 -14.51
N SER A 146 19.62 -5.92 -14.84
CA SER A 146 19.54 -7.12 -15.70
C SER A 146 18.81 -6.77 -16.99
N ASN A 147 19.59 -6.36 -17.98
CA ASN A 147 19.18 -6.20 -19.39
C ASN A 147 18.94 -7.57 -20.07
N ASN A 148 18.34 -8.54 -19.38
CA ASN A 148 17.84 -9.74 -20.01
C ASN A 148 16.32 -9.66 -20.02
N ALA A 149 15.78 -9.21 -21.15
CA ALA A 149 14.35 -9.29 -21.44
C ALA A 149 13.89 -10.75 -21.31
N LEU A 150 13.38 -11.09 -20.13
CA LEU A 150 12.73 -12.37 -19.87
C LEU A 150 11.55 -12.46 -20.85
N SER A 151 11.55 -13.46 -21.73
CA SER A 151 10.44 -13.68 -22.65
C SER A 151 9.21 -14.18 -21.88
N ARG A 152 8.00 -13.86 -22.36
CA ARG A 152 6.73 -14.37 -21.80
C ARG A 152 6.76 -15.88 -21.56
N SER A 153 7.35 -16.64 -22.47
CA SER A 153 7.51 -18.10 -22.36
C SER A 153 8.35 -18.53 -21.15
N LYS A 154 9.43 -17.81 -20.85
CA LYS A 154 10.26 -18.06 -19.65
C LYS A 154 9.56 -17.60 -18.37
N ALA A 155 8.82 -16.48 -18.42
CA ALA A 155 8.01 -16.01 -17.29
C ALA A 155 6.88 -17.00 -16.93
N LEU A 156 6.18 -17.55 -17.92
CA LEU A 156 5.16 -18.60 -17.70
C LEU A 156 5.79 -19.88 -17.15
N SER A 157 6.98 -20.25 -17.63
CA SER A 157 7.71 -21.41 -17.12
C SER A 157 8.12 -21.22 -15.65
N LEU A 158 8.53 -20.02 -15.24
CA LEU A 158 8.80 -19.68 -13.83
C LEU A 158 7.55 -19.78 -12.95
N PHE A 159 6.37 -19.56 -13.52
CA PHE A 159 5.09 -19.74 -12.83
C PHE A 159 4.59 -21.18 -12.87
N GLU A 160 5.32 -22.09 -13.54
CA GLU A 160 4.88 -23.46 -13.81
C GLU A 160 3.55 -23.51 -14.57
N LEU A 161 3.32 -22.51 -15.45
CA LEU A 161 2.11 -22.34 -16.24
C LEU A 161 2.37 -22.62 -17.73
N ASN A 162 1.34 -23.12 -18.41
CA ASN A 162 1.37 -23.34 -19.86
C ASN A 162 1.25 -22.00 -20.63
N ALA A 163 1.71 -21.98 -21.88
CA ALA A 163 1.60 -20.87 -22.83
C ALA A 163 0.15 -20.33 -22.96
N ASN A 164 -0.85 -21.21 -22.79
CA ASN A 164 -2.28 -20.88 -22.89
C ASN A 164 -2.92 -20.47 -21.55
N ALA A 165 -2.14 -20.22 -20.50
CA ALA A 165 -2.68 -19.83 -19.19
C ALA A 165 -3.43 -18.49 -19.27
N SER A 166 -4.62 -18.44 -18.68
CA SER A 166 -5.42 -17.21 -18.64
C SER A 166 -4.83 -16.19 -17.67
N SER A 167 -5.19 -14.91 -17.82
CA SER A 167 -4.81 -13.85 -16.86
C SER A 167 -5.30 -14.13 -15.44
N GLY A 168 -6.40 -14.89 -15.30
CA GLY A 168 -6.89 -15.40 -14.01
C GLY A 168 -5.96 -16.43 -13.38
N ASP A 169 -5.46 -17.38 -14.18
CA ASP A 169 -4.53 -18.42 -13.73
C ASP A 169 -3.18 -17.83 -13.33
N ILE A 170 -2.68 -16.88 -14.12
CA ILE A 170 -1.43 -16.16 -13.86
C ILE A 170 -1.54 -15.38 -12.54
N ARG A 171 -2.64 -14.64 -12.31
CA ARG A 171 -2.89 -13.95 -11.03
C ARG A 171 -2.95 -14.90 -9.85
N LYS A 172 -3.70 -16.01 -9.98
CA LYS A 172 -3.86 -17.00 -8.92
C LYS A 172 -2.52 -17.63 -8.54
N GLN A 173 -1.71 -17.96 -9.54
CA GLN A 173 -0.40 -18.57 -9.35
C GLN A 173 0.63 -17.58 -8.81
N TRP A 174 0.60 -16.33 -9.26
CA TRP A 174 1.39 -15.25 -8.67
C TRP A 174 1.17 -15.14 -7.16
N ARG A 175 -0.09 -15.01 -6.71
CA ARG A 175 -0.38 -14.91 -5.27
C ARG A 175 0.15 -16.12 -4.49
N LYS A 176 0.01 -17.33 -5.05
CA LYS A 176 0.48 -18.58 -4.42
C LYS A 176 2.00 -18.59 -4.30
N LEU A 177 2.72 -18.23 -5.35
CA LEU A 177 4.18 -18.22 -5.39
C LEU A 177 4.77 -17.08 -4.58
N ALA A 178 4.18 -15.88 -4.66
CA ALA A 178 4.56 -14.72 -3.85
C ALA A 178 4.41 -15.03 -2.35
N PHE A 179 3.29 -15.63 -1.93
CA PHE A 179 3.09 -16.03 -0.54
C PHE A 179 4.03 -17.17 -0.09
N ARG A 180 4.47 -18.03 -1.01
CA ARG A 180 5.39 -19.14 -0.70
C ARG A 180 6.83 -18.66 -0.53
N TRP A 181 7.31 -17.82 -1.44
CA TRP A 181 8.70 -17.42 -1.52
C TRP A 181 9.00 -16.07 -0.85
N HIS A 182 8.00 -15.41 -0.25
CA HIS A 182 8.16 -14.11 0.38
C HIS A 182 9.35 -14.09 1.38
N PRO A 183 10.26 -13.10 1.30
CA PRO A 183 11.48 -13.06 2.12
C PRO A 183 11.22 -12.97 3.63
N ASP A 184 10.04 -12.50 4.05
CA ASP A 184 9.63 -12.48 5.47
C ASP A 184 9.22 -13.85 6.04
N LYS A 185 9.20 -14.91 5.23
CA LYS A 185 8.88 -16.26 5.72
C LYS A 185 10.14 -17.04 6.06
N GLU A 186 10.00 -17.91 7.06
CA GLU A 186 11.06 -18.81 7.54
C GLU A 186 11.62 -19.74 6.44
N ASN A 187 10.81 -20.06 5.42
CA ASN A 187 11.22 -20.81 4.20
C ASN A 187 11.13 -19.95 2.92
N GLY A 188 11.19 -18.63 3.06
CA GLY A 188 11.23 -17.68 1.95
C GLY A 188 12.58 -17.72 1.22
N ASP A 189 12.58 -17.25 -0.03
CA ASP A 189 13.80 -17.16 -0.83
C ASP A 189 13.74 -15.84 -1.61
N ALA A 190 14.57 -14.89 -1.19
CA ALA A 190 14.60 -13.55 -1.77
C ALA A 190 15.00 -13.56 -3.25
N GLU A 191 15.89 -14.45 -3.68
CA GLU A 191 16.31 -14.56 -5.08
C GLU A 191 15.19 -15.15 -5.94
N ARG A 192 14.51 -16.20 -5.45
CA ARG A 192 13.33 -16.75 -6.14
C ARG A 192 12.18 -15.76 -6.17
N PHE A 193 11.92 -15.05 -5.07
CA PHE A 193 10.88 -14.04 -5.01
C PHE A 193 11.15 -12.91 -6.02
N LYS A 194 12.42 -12.50 -6.16
CA LYS A 194 12.85 -11.53 -7.16
C LYS A 194 12.60 -12.03 -8.59
N ALA A 195 13.01 -13.25 -8.92
CA ALA A 195 12.77 -13.84 -10.24
C ALA A 195 11.27 -13.95 -10.57
N LEU A 196 10.44 -14.24 -9.57
CA LEU A 196 8.98 -14.27 -9.72
C LEU A 196 8.38 -12.87 -9.93
N CYS A 197 8.90 -11.84 -9.26
CA CYS A 197 8.49 -10.45 -9.49
C CYS A 197 8.77 -10.03 -10.94
N ASP A 198 9.94 -10.39 -11.46
CA ASP A 198 10.32 -10.09 -12.85
C ASP A 198 9.39 -10.77 -13.85
N ALA A 199 9.09 -12.05 -13.62
CA ALA A 199 8.13 -12.81 -14.43
C ALA A 199 6.71 -12.22 -14.36
N TRP A 200 6.24 -11.83 -13.16
CA TRP A 200 4.93 -11.21 -12.96
C TRP A 200 4.77 -9.91 -13.76
N SER A 201 5.79 -9.05 -13.75
CA SER A 201 5.76 -7.77 -14.47
C SER A 201 5.52 -7.97 -15.97
N ILE A 202 6.16 -8.97 -16.58
CA ILE A 202 5.98 -9.30 -17.99
C ILE A 202 4.59 -9.87 -18.27
N LEU A 203 4.06 -10.70 -17.37
CA LEU A 203 2.79 -11.40 -17.58
C LEU A 203 1.55 -10.54 -17.28
N ARG A 204 1.70 -9.40 -16.60
CA ARG A 204 0.59 -8.49 -16.27
C ARG A 204 0.29 -7.46 -17.37
N ILE A 205 1.24 -7.18 -18.26
CA ILE A 205 1.14 -6.10 -19.27
C ILE A 205 0.28 -6.51 -20.50
N GLU A 206 -0.01 -7.80 -20.66
CA GLU A 206 -0.91 -8.36 -21.71
C GLU A 206 -2.17 -8.98 -21.10
#